data_AF-A0A0M3HKT5-F1
#
_entry.id   AF-A0A0M3HKT5-F1
#
_cell.length_a   1.000
_cell.length_b   1.000
_cell.length_c   1.000
_cell.angle_alpha   90.00
_cell.angle_beta   90.00
_cell.angle_gamma   90.00
#
_symmetry.space_group_name_H-M   'P 1'
#
loop_
_entity.id
_entity.type
_entity.pdbx_description
1 polymer ?
#
loop_
_entity_poly.entity_id
_entity_poly.type
_entity_poly.pdbx_seq_one_letter_code
_entity_poly.pdbx_strand_id
1 'polypeptide(L)'
;MRLLQEHPECAYNCSNSPHLRPAYVLDRVYYHFSHEIAAGKWTDRGLPPIIENESHIAALRTILTEEIVPRARLSEFFQIDVEKTVQQFWEIVKSK
;
A
#
# COMPACT_ATOMS: atom_id res chain seq x y z
N MET A 1 10.83 -16.11 21.01
CA MET A 1 9.98 -15.64 19.90
C MET A 1 9.11 -16.77 19.31
N ARG A 2 8.64 -17.74 20.10
CA ARG A 2 7.75 -18.84 19.61
C ARG A 2 6.27 -18.49 19.70
N LEU A 3 5.89 -17.75 20.76
CA LEU A 3 4.51 -17.41 21.08
C LEU A 3 3.74 -16.74 19.91
N LEU A 4 4.34 -15.76 19.21
CA LEU A 4 3.66 -15.08 18.09
C LEU A 4 3.60 -15.93 16.81
N GLN A 5 4.49 -16.92 16.66
CA GLN A 5 4.45 -17.85 15.52
C GLN A 5 3.38 -18.92 15.74
N GLU A 6 3.25 -19.40 16.98
CA GLU A 6 2.26 -20.40 17.39
C GLU A 6 0.87 -19.79 17.59
N HIS A 7 0.81 -18.55 18.08
CA HIS A 7 -0.42 -17.79 18.39
C HIS A 7 -0.40 -16.38 17.77
N PRO A 8 -0.48 -16.26 16.43
CA PRO A 8 -0.48 -14.97 15.74
C PRO A 8 -1.74 -14.12 16.05
N GLU A 9 -2.81 -14.72 16.53
CA GLU A 9 -4.06 -14.08 16.94
C GLU A 9 -3.93 -13.21 18.19
N CYS A 10 -2.90 -13.42 19.01
CA CYS A 10 -2.66 -12.64 20.22
C CYS A 10 -2.17 -11.21 19.96
N ALA A 11 -1.83 -10.88 18.72
CA ALA A 11 -1.44 -9.53 18.29
C ALA A 11 -2.41 -8.99 17.24
N TYR A 12 -2.34 -7.70 16.94
CA TYR A 12 -3.14 -7.09 15.88
C TYR A 12 -2.59 -7.48 14.49
N ASN A 13 -3.40 -8.13 13.67
CA ASN A 13 -3.04 -8.57 12.32
C ASN A 13 -4.20 -8.34 11.33
N CYS A 14 -3.96 -8.52 10.03
CA CYS A 14 -4.97 -8.25 8.99
C CYS A 14 -6.18 -9.23 9.00
N SER A 15 -6.08 -10.32 9.77
CA SER A 15 -7.16 -11.29 9.96
C SER A 15 -8.10 -10.86 11.09
N ASN A 16 -7.56 -10.66 12.29
CA ASN A 16 -8.36 -10.27 13.47
C ASN A 16 -8.69 -8.77 13.52
N SER A 17 -7.94 -7.94 12.78
CA SER A 17 -8.09 -6.48 12.74
C SER A 17 -8.18 -6.00 11.29
N PRO A 18 -9.33 -6.21 10.61
CA PRO A 18 -9.51 -5.87 9.19
C PRO A 18 -9.25 -4.39 8.85
N HIS A 19 -9.47 -3.49 9.81
CA HIS A 19 -9.22 -2.06 9.66
C HIS A 19 -7.73 -1.72 9.48
N LEU A 20 -6.81 -2.65 9.77
CA LEU A 20 -5.38 -2.48 9.54
C LEU A 20 -4.93 -2.81 8.11
N ARG A 21 -5.79 -3.42 7.29
CA ARG A 21 -5.42 -3.82 5.92
C ARG A 21 -4.89 -2.64 5.07
N PRO A 22 -5.52 -1.45 5.08
CA PRO A 22 -5.00 -0.32 4.30
C PRO A 22 -3.62 0.14 4.80
N ALA A 23 -3.43 0.20 6.12
CA ALA A 23 -2.16 0.57 6.73
C ALA A 23 -1.05 -0.45 6.42
N TYR A 24 -1.37 -1.75 6.48
CA TYR A 24 -0.45 -2.82 6.12
C TYR A 24 -0.02 -2.74 4.65
N VAL A 25 -0.95 -2.48 3.73
CA VAL A 25 -0.62 -2.32 2.30
C VAL A 25 0.33 -1.14 2.10
N LEU A 26 0.06 0.00 2.74
CA LEU A 26 0.94 1.18 2.67
C LEU A 26 2.35 0.89 3.23
N ASP A 27 2.45 0.17 4.34
CA ASP A 27 3.74 -0.25 4.91
C ASP A 27 4.53 -1.11 3.92
N ARG A 28 3.88 -2.08 3.28
CA ARG A 28 4.53 -2.92 2.25
C ARG A 28 5.00 -2.10 1.04
N VAL A 29 4.22 -1.11 0.62
CA VAL A 29 4.62 -0.18 -0.46
C VAL A 29 5.90 0.57 -0.08
N TYR A 30 5.98 1.11 1.13
CA TYR A 30 7.18 1.80 1.61
C TYR A 30 8.37 0.87 1.75
N TYR A 31 8.17 -0.34 2.26
CA TYR A 31 9.22 -1.35 2.35
C TYR A 31 9.81 -1.70 0.98
N HIS A 32 8.97 -1.96 -0.02
CA HIS A 32 9.46 -2.27 -1.35
C HIS A 32 10.16 -1.07 -1.99
N PHE A 33 9.59 0.13 -1.86
CA PHE A 33 10.19 1.34 -2.41
C PHE A 33 11.54 1.67 -1.79
N SER A 34 11.71 1.52 -0.48
CA SER A 34 13.00 1.75 0.19
C SER A 34 14.08 0.77 -0.30
N HIS A 35 13.72 -0.50 -0.53
CA HIS A 35 14.61 -1.48 -1.15
C HIS A 35 15.01 -1.11 -2.58
N GLU A 36 14.10 -0.52 -3.36
CA GLU A 36 14.42 -0.06 -4.71
C GLU A 36 15.37 1.14 -4.73
N ILE A 37 15.20 2.08 -3.79
CA ILE A 37 16.12 3.21 -3.59
C ILE A 37 17.51 2.68 -3.21
N ALA A 38 17.58 1.77 -2.24
CA ALA A 38 18.84 1.17 -1.79
C ALA A 38 19.54 0.39 -2.93
N ALA A 39 18.78 -0.23 -3.83
CA ALA A 39 19.31 -0.88 -5.03
C ALA A 39 19.71 0.09 -6.16
N GLY A 40 19.53 1.39 -5.97
CA GLY A 40 19.93 2.43 -6.92
C GLY A 40 19.02 2.57 -8.14
N LYS A 41 17.82 1.97 -8.14
CA LYS A 41 16.90 1.99 -9.29
C LYS A 41 16.40 3.39 -9.68
N TRP A 42 16.53 4.37 -8.80
CA TRP A 42 15.99 5.73 -8.95
C TRP A 42 17.09 6.78 -9.08
N THR A 43 18.35 6.36 -9.25
CA THR A 43 19.52 7.26 -9.29
C THR A 43 19.46 8.23 -10.47
N ASP A 44 19.00 7.76 -11.62
CA ASP A 44 18.76 8.55 -12.84
C ASP A 44 17.69 9.64 -12.65
N ARG A 45 16.85 9.48 -11.63
CA ARG A 45 15.78 10.41 -11.26
C ARG A 45 16.13 11.32 -10.08
N GLY A 46 17.41 11.38 -9.71
CA GLY A 46 17.89 12.23 -8.61
C GLY A 46 17.62 11.67 -7.22
N LEU A 47 17.30 10.37 -7.12
CA LEU A 47 17.09 9.66 -5.85
C LEU A 47 18.11 8.51 -5.71
N PRO A 48 19.34 8.81 -5.28
CA PRO A 48 20.38 7.80 -5.09
C PRO A 48 20.17 6.98 -3.80
N PRO A 49 20.91 5.86 -3.63
CA PRO A 49 20.86 5.04 -2.42
C PRO A 49 21.23 5.78 -1.13
N ILE A 50 22.07 6.82 -1.22
CA ILE A 50 22.51 7.64 -0.09
C ILE A 50 21.90 9.05 -0.23
N ILE A 51 21.04 9.42 0.71
CA ILE A 51 20.37 10.72 0.72
C ILE A 51 21.19 11.69 1.57
N GLU A 52 21.79 12.70 0.94
CA GLU A 52 22.74 13.62 1.61
C GLU A 52 22.35 15.10 1.48
N ASN A 53 21.36 15.42 0.65
CA ASN A 53 20.99 16.80 0.37
C ASN A 53 19.48 16.96 0.14
N GLU A 54 19.05 18.21 0.07
CA GLU A 54 17.63 18.57 -0.01
C GLU A 54 17.01 18.27 -1.39
N SER A 55 17.81 18.24 -2.47
CA SER A 55 17.29 17.86 -3.78
C SER A 55 16.93 16.37 -3.82
N HIS A 56 17.69 15.50 -3.17
CA HIS A 56 17.35 14.08 -3.01
C HIS A 56 16.06 13.90 -2.20
N ILE A 57 15.86 14.69 -1.14
CA ILE A 57 14.61 14.66 -0.34
C ILE A 57 13.42 15.16 -1.16
N ALA A 58 13.60 16.22 -1.96
CA ALA A 58 12.55 16.71 -2.85
C ALA A 58 12.16 15.66 -3.89
N ALA A 59 13.14 15.00 -4.52
CA ALA A 59 12.92 13.89 -5.45
C ALA A 59 12.20 12.71 -4.78
N LEU A 60 12.64 12.31 -3.58
CA LEU A 60 11.99 11.28 -2.77
C LEU A 60 10.51 11.61 -2.55
N ARG A 61 10.22 12.82 -2.06
CA ARG A 61 8.86 13.26 -1.77
C ARG A 61 7.99 13.17 -3.03
N THR A 62 8.44 13.76 -4.13
CA THR A 62 7.69 13.77 -5.40
C THR A 62 7.41 12.36 -5.90
N ILE A 63 8.44 11.51 -6.01
CA ILE A 63 8.27 10.12 -6.47
C ILE A 63 7.32 9.36 -5.54
N LEU A 64 7.50 9.51 -4.22
CA LEU A 64 6.68 8.83 -3.24
C LEU A 64 5.20 9.22 -3.35
N THR A 65 4.90 10.52 -3.36
CA THR A 65 3.52 11.02 -3.29
C THR A 65 2.80 10.97 -4.62
N GLU A 66 3.49 11.22 -5.73
CA GLU A 66 2.86 11.34 -7.05
C GLU A 66 2.86 10.03 -7.83
N GLU A 67 3.78 9.10 -7.53
CA GLU A 67 3.89 7.85 -8.30
C GLU A 67 3.73 6.59 -7.47
N ILE A 68 4.37 6.50 -6.30
CA ILE A 68 4.42 5.24 -5.54
C ILE A 68 3.15 5.02 -4.73
N VAL A 69 2.74 5.99 -3.90
CA VAL A 69 1.54 5.88 -3.06
C VAL A 69 0.25 5.73 -3.90
N PRO A 70 0.04 6.47 -5.01
CA PRO A 70 -1.16 6.31 -5.84
C PRO A 70 -1.34 4.92 -6.44
N ARG A 71 -0.26 4.16 -6.70
CA ARG A 71 -0.33 2.77 -7.21
C ARG A 71 -1.03 1.83 -6.24
N ALA A 72 -1.04 2.13 -4.94
CA ALA A 72 -1.69 1.33 -3.91
C ALA A 72 -3.22 1.49 -3.90
N ARG A 73 -3.77 2.48 -4.63
CA ARG A 73 -5.21 2.75 -4.77
C ARG A 73 -5.95 2.75 -3.43
N LEU A 74 -5.34 3.38 -2.41
CA LEU A 74 -5.83 3.32 -1.02
C LEU A 74 -7.28 3.81 -0.83
N SER A 75 -7.75 4.71 -1.69
CA SER A 75 -9.13 5.21 -1.66
C SER A 75 -10.17 4.10 -1.85
N GLU A 76 -9.83 3.02 -2.59
CA GLU A 76 -10.75 1.90 -2.85
C GLU A 76 -11.04 1.07 -1.62
N PHE A 77 -10.21 1.14 -0.58
CA PHE A 77 -10.52 0.52 0.71
C PHE A 77 -11.68 1.22 1.44
N PHE A 78 -12.02 2.45 1.03
CA PHE A 78 -13.02 3.31 1.66
C PHE A 78 -14.19 3.65 0.74
N GLN A 79 -14.19 3.12 -0.48
CA GLN A 79 -15.20 3.40 -1.51
C GLN A 79 -15.83 2.09 -1.99
N ILE A 80 -17.08 2.19 -2.44
CA ILE A 80 -17.78 1.08 -3.08
C ILE A 80 -17.52 1.11 -4.59
N ASP A 81 -17.34 -0.07 -5.18
CA ASP A 81 -17.35 -0.23 -6.64
C ASP A 81 -18.79 -0.14 -7.14
N VAL A 82 -19.16 1.02 -7.68
CA VAL A 82 -20.52 1.33 -8.12
C VAL A 82 -20.96 0.41 -9.25
N GLU A 83 -20.12 0.22 -10.26
CA GLU A 83 -20.46 -0.57 -11.45
C GLU A 83 -20.71 -2.03 -11.07
N LYS A 84 -19.79 -2.62 -10.31
CA LYS A 84 -19.93 -3.98 -9.78
C LYS A 84 -21.18 -4.12 -8.90
N THR A 85 -21.44 -3.15 -8.04
CA THR A 85 -22.60 -3.18 -7.14
C THR A 85 -23.91 -3.10 -7.90
N VAL A 86 -23.99 -2.24 -8.92
CA VAL A 86 -25.17 -2.12 -9.78
C VAL A 86 -25.40 -3.41 -10.58
N GLN A 87 -24.34 -4.01 -11.11
CA GLN A 87 -24.44 -5.30 -11.80
C GLN A 87 -24.99 -6.40 -10.87
N GLN A 88 -24.40 -6.55 -9.68
CA GLN A 88 -24.85 -7.53 -8.69
C GLN A 88 -26.31 -7.31 -8.28
N PHE A 89 -26.73 -6.06 -8.15
CA PHE A 89 -28.12 -5.72 -7.88
C PHE A 89 -29.06 -6.24 -8.98
N TRP A 90 -28.74 -6.02 -10.26
CA TRP A 90 -29.56 -6.50 -11.37
C TRP A 90 -29.61 -8.02 -11.49
N GLU A 91 -28.51 -8.72 -11.17
CA GLU A 91 -28.48 -10.18 -11.13
C GLU A 91 -29.46 -10.74 -10.10
N ILE A 92 -29.48 -10.16 -8.88
CA ILE A 92 -30.40 -10.55 -7.82
C ILE A 92 -31.86 -10.28 -8.21
N VAL A 93 -32.15 -9.12 -8.80
CA VAL A 93 -33.50 -8.73 -9.23
C VAL A 93 -34.02 -9.65 -10.34
N LYS A 94 -33.17 -10.04 -11.30
CA LYS A 94 -33.57 -10.94 -12.40
C LYS A 94 -33.66 -12.42 -11.99
N SER A 95 -33.00 -12.81 -10.91
CA SER A 95 -33.06 -14.18 -10.36
C SER A 95 -34.29 -14.45 -9.48
N LYS A 96 -35.07 -13.42 -9.18
CA LYS A 96 -36.38 -13.50 -8.51
C LYS A 96 -37.50 -13.35 -9.53
#